data_AF-A0A2G9PC55-F1
#
_entry.id   AF-A0A2G9PC55-F1
#
_cell.length_a   1.000
_cell.length_b   1.000
_cell.length_c   1.000
_cell.angle_alpha   90.00
_cell.angle_beta   90.00
_cell.angle_gamma   90.00
#
_symmetry.space_group_name_H-M   'P 1'
#
loop_
_entity.id
_entity.type
_entity.pdbx_description
1 polymer ?
#
loop_
_entity_poly.entity_id
_entity_poly.type
_entity_poly.pdbx_seq_one_letter_code
_entity_poly.pdbx_strand_id
1 'polypeptide(L)' 'LLQIIKGSSSYLVFRLCPNLRKRYPKGHFWNEGYFCCSIGSNYETVFEYIKNQELHHSFH' A
#
# COMPACT_ATOMS: atom_id res chain seq x y z
N LEU A 1 9.17 -3.41 3.80
CA LEU A 1 8.71 -3.35 2.39
C LEU A 1 8.56 -1.91 1.88
N LEU A 2 7.75 -1.07 2.54
CA LEU A 2 7.46 0.28 2.03
C LEU A 2 8.69 1.20 1.93
N GLN A 3 9.62 1.11 2.89
CA GLN A 3 10.88 1.85 2.85
C GLN A 3 11.73 1.49 1.63
N ILE A 4 11.75 0.20 1.25
CA ILE A 4 12.46 -0.29 0.07
C ILE A 4 11.78 0.28 -1.18
N ILE A 5 10.46 0.19 -1.27
CA ILE A 5 9.69 0.73 -2.41
C ILE A 5 9.94 2.23 -2.56
N LYS A 6 9.80 3.01 -1.47
CA LYS A 6 10.04 4.45 -1.47
C LYS A 6 11.50 4.78 -1.83
N GLY A 7 12.47 4.04 -1.30
CA GLY A 7 13.89 4.25 -1.56
C GLY A 7 14.29 3.91 -3.00
N SER A 8 13.96 2.72 -3.48
CA SER A 8 14.28 2.25 -4.83
C SER A 8 13.61 3.08 -5.91
N SER A 9 12.33 3.44 -5.72
CA SER A 9 11.62 4.33 -6.67
C SER A 9 12.23 5.74 -6.69
N SER A 10 12.55 6.32 -5.52
CA SER A 10 13.23 7.62 -5.43
C SER A 10 14.58 7.60 -6.18
N TYR A 11 15.38 6.55 -5.97
CA TYR A 11 16.65 6.35 -6.67
C TYR A 11 16.46 6.32 -8.19
N LEU A 12 15.50 5.54 -8.67
CA LEU A 12 15.23 5.41 -10.10
C LEU A 12 14.76 6.73 -10.72
N VAL A 13 13.83 7.42 -10.06
CA VAL A 13 13.30 8.72 -10.52
C VAL A 13 14.41 9.75 -10.66
N PHE A 14 15.33 9.86 -9.71
CA PHE A 14 16.45 10.81 -9.82
C PHE A 14 17.47 10.44 -10.90
N ARG A 15 17.58 9.16 -11.29
CA ARG A 15 18.42 8.75 -12.43
C ARG A 15 17.76 9.06 -13.76
N LEU A 16 16.45 8.78 -13.88
CA LEU A 16 15.69 9.03 -15.11
C LEU A 16 15.47 10.53 -15.35
N CYS A 17 15.30 11.31 -14.28
CA CYS A 17 14.99 12.73 -14.33
C CYS A 17 15.97 13.55 -13.46
N PRO A 18 17.23 13.75 -13.89
CA PRO A 18 18.24 14.44 -13.09
C PRO A 18 17.85 15.87 -12.68
N ASN A 19 17.05 16.54 -13.52
CA ASN A 19 16.56 17.90 -13.27
C ASN A 19 15.69 18.02 -12.01
N LEU A 20 15.08 16.94 -11.52
CA LEU A 20 14.31 16.96 -10.27
C LEU A 20 15.17 17.33 -9.06
N ARG A 21 16.49 17.13 -9.11
CA ARG A 21 17.40 17.57 -8.04
C ARG A 21 17.43 19.08 -7.84
N LYS A 22 17.06 19.87 -8.86
CA LYS A 22 16.90 21.33 -8.71
C LYS A 22 15.74 21.67 -7.76
N ARG A 23 14.68 20.88 -7.77
CA ARG A 23 13.52 21.01 -6.88
C ARG A 23 13.71 20.30 -5.54
N TYR A 24 14.39 19.15 -5.57
CA TYR A 24 14.65 18.30 -4.40
C TYR A 24 16.15 18.11 -4.18
N PRO A 25 16.88 19.16 -3.76
CA PRO A 25 18.35 19.12 -3.66
C PRO A 25 18.84 18.11 -2.61
N LYS A 26 18.06 17.88 -1.55
CA LYS A 26 18.34 16.87 -0.52
C LYS A 26 17.93 15.45 -0.91
N GLY A 27 17.33 15.25 -2.10
CA GLY A 27 16.95 13.91 -2.57
C GLY A 27 15.75 13.26 -1.87
N HIS A 28 15.00 14.01 -1.06
CA HIS A 28 13.73 13.55 -0.50
C HIS A 28 12.62 13.68 -1.54
N PHE A 29 12.34 12.58 -2.25
CA PHE A 29 11.26 12.54 -3.23
C PHE A 29 9.89 12.27 -2.58
N TRP A 30 9.85 11.33 -1.63
CA TRP A 30 8.63 10.99 -0.88
C TRP A 30 8.62 11.66 0.49
N ASN A 31 7.42 11.95 1.00
CA ASN A 31 7.22 12.33 2.40
C ASN A 31 7.65 11.17 3.32
N GLU A 32 8.00 11.46 4.58
CA GLU A 32 8.37 10.47 5.60
C GLU A 32 7.20 9.54 5.91
N GLY A 33 6.01 10.11 6.04
CA GLY A 33 4.78 9.38 6.32
C GLY A 33 4.37 8.39 5.22
N TYR A 34 3.54 7.43 5.62
CA TYR A 34 2.82 6.56 4.71
C TYR A 34 1.50 6.15 5.35
N PHE A 35 0.52 5.83 4.50
CA PHE A 35 -0.73 5.24 4.92
C PHE A 35 -0.85 3.85 4.28
N CYS A 36 -1.27 2.87 5.06
CA CYS A 36 -1.54 1.51 4.60
C CYS A 36 -2.80 1.03 5.33
N CYS A 37 -3.73 0.45 4.58
CA CYS A 37 -4.88 -0.24 5.13
C CYS A 37 -4.91 -1.67 4.57
N SER A 38 -5.43 -2.61 5.36
CA SER A 38 -5.69 -3.95 4.86
C SER A 38 -6.85 -3.90 3.86
N ILE A 39 -6.65 -4.50 2.69
CA ILE A 39 -7.73 -4.77 1.74
C ILE A 39 -8.50 -5.96 2.34
N GLY A 40 -9.49 -5.66 3.17
CA GLY A 40 -10.22 -6.65 3.97
C GLY A 40 -11.11 -6.04 5.05
N SER A 41 -10.97 -4.74 5.32
CA SER A 41 -11.87 -4.00 6.21
C SER A 41 -13.24 -3.69 5.58
N ASN A 42 -13.76 -4.54 4.69
CA ASN A 42 -15.20 -4.59 4.46
C ASN A 42 -15.80 -5.50 5.53
N TYR A 43 -15.84 -4.98 6.75
CA TYR A 43 -16.32 -5.70 7.94
C TYR A 43 -17.68 -6.35 7.68
N GLU A 44 -18.55 -5.68 6.93
CA GLU A 44 -19.86 -6.18 6.55
C GLU A 44 -19.76 -7.49 5.78
N THR A 45 -18.93 -7.54 4.73
CA THR A 45 -18.76 -8.74 3.90
C THR A 45 -18.15 -9.90 4.68
N VAL A 46 -17.18 -9.62 5.55
CA VAL A 46 -16.58 -10.66 6.40
C VAL A 46 -17.58 -11.17 7.44
N PHE A 47 -18.40 -10.28 7.99
CA PHE A 47 -19.43 -10.62 8.97
C PHE A 47 -20.55 -11.46 8.34
N GLU A 48 -21.05 -11.06 7.16
CA GLU A 48 -22.03 -11.83 6.40
C GLU A 48 -21.51 -13.21 6.01
N TYR A 49 -20.24 -13.32 5.61
CA TYR A 49 -19.61 -14.61 5.32
C TYR A 49 -19.61 -15.52 6.56
N ILE A 50 -19.16 -15.04 7.71
CA ILE A 50 -19.12 -15.82 8.96
C ILE A 50 -20.53 -16.23 9.40
N LYS A 51 -21.50 -15.30 9.34
CA LYS A 51 -22.89 -15.56 9.75
C LYS A 51 -23.55 -16.67 8.96
N ASN A 52 -23.26 -16.74 7.65
CA ASN A 52 -23.87 -17.73 6.76
C ASN A 52 -23.05 -19.02 6.63
N GLN A 53 -21.90 -19.12 7.33
CA GLN A 53 -20.98 -20.24 7.21
C GLN A 53 -21.60 -21.58 7.63
N GLU A 54 -22.39 -21.58 8.71
CA GLU A 54 -23.08 -22.80 9.19
C GLU A 54 -24.13 -23.28 8.19
N LEU A 55 -24.87 -22.36 7.56
CA LEU A 55 -25.84 -22.68 6.50
C LEU A 55 -25.12 -23.28 5.30
N HIS A 56 -24.03 -22.65 4.84
CA HIS A 56 -23.23 -23.15 3.71
C HIS A 56 -22.67 -24.56 3.96
N HIS A 57 -22.27 -24.88 5.19
CA HIS A 57 -21.71 -26.19 5.55
C HIS A 57 -22.77 -27.24 5.92
N SER A 58 -24.00 -26.84 6.25
CA SER A 58 -25.09 -27.77 6.58
C SER A 58 -25.71 -28.49 5.37
N PHE A 59 -25.48 -27.99 4.14
CA PHE A 59 -25.95 -28.61 2.91
C PHE A 59 -24.92 -29.53 2.25
N HIS A 60 -23.84 -29.87 2.97
CA HIS A 60 -22.81 -30.80 2.54
C HIS A 60 -22.79 -32.06 3.40
#